data_AF-Q383P4-F1
#
_entry.id   AF-Q383P4-F1
#
_cell.length_a   1.000
_cell.length_b   1.000
_cell.length_c   1.000
_cell.angle_alpha   90.00
_cell.angle_beta   90.00
_cell.angle_gamma   90.00
#
_symmetry.space_group_name_H-M   'P 1'
#
loop_
_entity.id
_entity.type
_entity.pdbx_description
1 polymer ?
#
loop_
_entity_poly.entity_id
_entity_poly.type
_entity_poly.pdbx_seq_one_letter_code
_entity_poly.pdbx_strand_id
1 'polypeptide(L)'
;MDVGYYVPPRCTRLVSSVMDAFVGASERQFKEIDAACKIQSLYRMWRERCAYRRIRNAALNVQRLYRGHLDRRRVLETRALNAALHEGSVYEYYASLIQACFRGYYVRRYVDNFYARRSYVQMTVKASDAVREAAEVQLKEQQEREAAEKIRRRDLRYKRATEKLHYITSTLNCGGIYKRPTDISSATTIYGTCVEDDIRNGSKAVRRPQLETTVRNRLKMASVSARKERGEWGRRPPASQDLQQAGGDTGEKTDSMMYFTVTSGAWNRSGVKGCSLPPIRGPDEVDAVKCNVVSHCCIEDFLSTYDEEKLKIERSVDKKEIELAHKKQRFTVSASASL
;
A
#
# COMPACT_ATOMS: atom_id res chain seq x y z
N MET A 1 57.40 -19.71 -131.34
CA MET A 1 57.21 -19.59 -129.88
C MET A 1 56.00 -20.46 -129.51
N ASP A 2 56.11 -21.78 -129.71
CA ASP A 2 55.07 -22.70 -129.26
C ASP A 2 55.48 -23.17 -127.87
N VAL A 3 54.95 -22.49 -126.86
CA VAL A 3 55.01 -22.95 -125.47
C VAL A 3 54.07 -24.15 -125.39
N GLY A 4 54.55 -25.30 -125.87
CA GLY A 4 53.85 -26.57 -125.80
C GLY A 4 53.58 -26.89 -124.35
N TYR A 5 52.34 -26.71 -123.91
CA TYR A 5 51.88 -27.20 -122.63
C TYR A 5 52.10 -28.71 -122.61
N TYR A 6 53.19 -29.15 -121.99
CA TYR A 6 53.41 -30.55 -121.70
C TYR A 6 52.25 -31.00 -120.82
N VAL A 7 51.34 -31.80 -121.38
CA VAL A 7 50.30 -32.49 -120.62
C VAL A 7 50.92 -33.79 -120.15
N PRO A 8 51.35 -33.88 -118.87
CA PRO A 8 51.90 -35.12 -118.34
C PRO A 8 50.93 -36.30 -118.60
N PRO A 9 51.44 -37.50 -118.93
CA PRO A 9 50.60 -38.68 -119.08
C PRO A 9 49.76 -38.89 -117.81
N ARG A 10 48.50 -39.33 -117.95
CA ARG A 10 47.52 -39.42 -116.85
C ARG A 10 48.09 -40.03 -115.56
N CYS A 11 48.95 -41.04 -115.68
CA CYS A 11 49.64 -41.69 -114.56
C CYS A 11 50.50 -40.70 -113.73
N THR A 12 51.33 -39.90 -114.39
CA THR A 12 52.20 -38.91 -113.72
C THR A 12 51.40 -37.81 -113.03
N ARG A 13 50.28 -37.37 -113.63
CA ARG A 13 49.35 -36.39 -113.02
C ARG A 13 48.64 -36.94 -111.79
N LEU A 14 48.29 -38.23 -111.78
CA LEU A 14 47.72 -38.89 -110.61
C LEU A 14 48.74 -38.93 -109.47
N VAL A 15 49.97 -39.36 -109.75
CA VAL A 15 51.04 -39.42 -108.74
C VAL A 15 51.32 -38.03 -108.17
N SER A 16 51.47 -37.00 -109.02
CA SER A 16 51.70 -35.64 -108.53
C SER A 16 50.53 -35.13 -107.67
N SER A 17 49.28 -35.38 -108.07
CA SER A 17 48.11 -34.99 -107.29
C SER A 17 48.04 -35.66 -105.91
N VAL A 18 48.49 -36.91 -105.82
CA VAL A 18 48.56 -37.67 -104.58
C VAL A 18 49.68 -37.11 -103.68
N MET A 19 50.85 -36.79 -104.25
CA MET A 19 51.95 -36.19 -103.50
C MET A 19 51.59 -34.80 -102.98
N ASP A 20 50.96 -33.95 -103.80
CA ASP A 20 50.45 -32.64 -103.37
C ASP A 20 49.39 -32.77 -102.26
N ALA A 21 48.53 -33.80 -102.34
CA ALA A 21 47.57 -34.12 -101.29
C ALA A 21 48.25 -34.55 -99.99
N PHE A 22 49.33 -35.33 -100.03
CA PHE A 22 50.11 -35.70 -98.85
C PHE A 22 50.79 -34.51 -98.19
N VAL A 23 51.42 -33.63 -98.99
CA VAL A 23 52.04 -32.40 -98.47
C VAL A 23 50.97 -31.52 -97.82
N GLY A 24 49.87 -31.26 -98.53
CA GLY A 24 48.76 -30.47 -97.99
C GLY A 24 48.10 -31.09 -96.75
N ALA A 25 48.10 -32.42 -96.62
CA ALA A 25 47.64 -33.10 -95.41
C ALA A 25 48.63 -32.90 -94.25
N SER A 26 49.94 -33.03 -94.50
CA SER A 26 50.98 -32.82 -93.48
C SER A 26 50.99 -31.40 -92.91
N GLU A 27 50.76 -30.38 -93.76
CA GLU A 27 50.67 -28.98 -93.33
C GLU A 27 49.45 -28.70 -92.44
N ARG A 28 48.32 -29.39 -92.67
CA ARG A 28 47.08 -29.23 -91.90
C ARG A 28 47.03 -30.11 -90.66
N GLN A 29 47.83 -31.18 -90.61
CA GLN A 29 47.85 -32.16 -89.53
C GLN A 29 47.90 -31.51 -88.14
N PHE A 30 48.80 -30.54 -87.92
CA PHE A 30 48.90 -29.86 -86.62
C PHE A 30 47.63 -29.10 -86.23
N LYS A 31 46.99 -28.42 -87.18
CA LYS A 31 45.74 -27.67 -86.95
C LYS A 31 44.59 -28.64 -86.66
N GLU A 32 44.53 -29.75 -87.39
CA GLU A 32 43.53 -30.80 -87.20
C GLU A 32 43.68 -31.47 -85.83
N ILE A 33 44.92 -31.80 -85.43
CA ILE A 33 45.22 -32.36 -84.11
C ILE A 33 44.85 -31.35 -83.01
N ASP A 34 45.24 -30.08 -83.12
CA ASP A 34 44.91 -29.05 -82.12
C ASP A 34 43.39 -28.86 -81.99
N ALA A 35 42.67 -28.78 -83.11
CA ALA A 35 41.21 -28.71 -83.12
C ALA A 35 40.58 -29.95 -82.46
N ALA A 36 41.06 -31.15 -82.80
CA ALA A 36 40.61 -32.40 -82.19
C ALA A 36 40.87 -32.43 -80.68
N CYS A 37 42.07 -32.04 -80.24
CA CYS A 37 42.43 -31.94 -78.82
C CYS A 37 41.52 -30.96 -78.07
N LYS A 38 41.21 -29.80 -78.66
CA LYS A 38 40.27 -28.82 -78.09
C LYS A 38 38.87 -29.41 -77.93
N ILE A 39 38.32 -30.02 -78.98
CA ILE A 39 37.00 -30.68 -78.94
C ILE A 39 36.98 -31.77 -77.87
N GLN A 40 37.99 -32.65 -77.85
CA GLN A 40 38.09 -33.73 -76.87
C GLN A 40 38.21 -33.21 -75.43
N SER A 41 39.01 -32.16 -75.20
CA SER A 41 39.19 -31.57 -73.86
C SER A 41 37.89 -30.94 -73.34
N LEU A 42 37.17 -30.20 -74.18
CA LEU A 42 35.88 -29.60 -73.85
C LEU A 42 34.83 -30.67 -73.55
N TYR A 43 34.78 -31.73 -74.35
CA TYR A 43 33.88 -32.86 -74.13
C TYR A 43 34.16 -33.56 -72.80
N ARG A 44 35.42 -33.86 -72.49
CA ARG A 44 35.82 -34.48 -71.21
C ARG A 44 35.42 -33.59 -70.04
N MET A 45 35.71 -32.29 -70.08
CA MET A 45 35.32 -31.34 -69.05
C MET A 45 33.80 -31.28 -68.89
N TRP A 46 33.05 -31.19 -69.99
CA TRP A 46 31.59 -31.15 -69.96
C TRP A 46 31.00 -32.41 -69.31
N ARG A 47 31.51 -33.60 -69.67
CA ARG A 47 31.07 -34.88 -69.10
C ARG A 47 31.28 -34.92 -67.58
N GLU A 48 32.49 -34.58 -67.12
CA GLU A 48 32.82 -34.55 -65.69
C GLU A 48 31.99 -33.49 -64.95
N ARG A 49 31.81 -32.31 -65.53
CA ARG A 49 31.00 -31.23 -64.96
C ARG A 49 29.53 -31.66 -64.80
N CYS A 50 28.98 -32.38 -65.77
CA CYS A 50 27.62 -32.93 -65.70
C CYS A 50 27.50 -33.97 -64.57
N ALA A 51 28.48 -34.87 -64.43
CA ALA A 51 28.51 -35.84 -63.34
C ALA A 51 28.61 -35.17 -61.96
N TYR A 52 29.53 -34.22 -61.80
CA TYR A 52 29.70 -33.44 -60.58
C TYR A 52 28.43 -32.67 -60.20
N ARG A 53 27.81 -31.97 -61.17
CA ARG A 53 26.56 -31.23 -60.94
C ARG A 53 25.44 -32.14 -60.47
N ARG A 54 25.33 -33.34 -61.02
CA ARG A 54 24.32 -34.33 -60.62
C ARG A 54 24.48 -34.72 -59.15
N ILE A 55 25.70 -35.09 -58.74
CA ILE A 55 26.01 -35.49 -57.35
C ILE A 55 25.80 -34.30 -56.40
N ARG A 56 26.30 -33.12 -56.77
CA ARG A 56 26.12 -31.89 -55.98
C ARG A 56 24.65 -31.56 -55.77
N ASN A 57 23.84 -31.61 -56.82
CA ASN A 57 22.41 -31.32 -56.73
C ASN A 57 21.67 -32.36 -55.89
N ALA A 58 22.04 -33.64 -56.00
CA ALA A 58 21.51 -34.69 -55.14
C ALA A 58 21.82 -34.42 -53.66
N ALA A 59 23.08 -34.09 -53.34
CA ALA A 59 23.50 -33.74 -51.97
C ALA A 59 22.75 -32.52 -51.42
N LEU A 60 22.62 -31.46 -52.23
CA LEU A 60 21.85 -30.26 -51.83
C LEU A 60 20.37 -30.56 -51.59
N ASN A 61 19.77 -31.43 -52.41
CA ASN A 61 18.38 -31.84 -52.21
C ASN A 61 18.18 -32.61 -50.91
N VAL A 62 19.09 -33.53 -50.58
CA VAL A 62 19.07 -34.26 -49.29
C VAL A 62 19.20 -33.28 -48.13
N GLN A 63 20.19 -32.37 -48.18
CA GLN A 63 20.38 -31.36 -47.13
C GLN A 63 19.17 -30.44 -46.96
N ARG A 64 18.56 -29.98 -48.07
CA ARG A 64 17.36 -29.14 -48.06
C ARG A 64 16.18 -29.86 -47.41
N LEU A 65 15.94 -31.11 -47.80
CA LEU A 65 14.84 -31.91 -47.24
C LEU A 65 15.04 -32.19 -45.75
N TYR A 66 16.27 -32.49 -45.34
CA TYR A 66 16.60 -32.72 -43.94
C TYR A 66 16.40 -31.48 -43.07
N ARG A 67 16.91 -30.32 -43.50
CA ARG A 67 16.67 -29.04 -42.79
C ARG A 67 15.17 -28.75 -42.67
N GLY A 68 14.44 -28.86 -43.77
CA GLY A 68 12.99 -28.67 -43.76
C GLY A 68 12.24 -29.68 -42.86
N HIS A 69 12.73 -30.91 -42.72
CA HIS A 69 12.19 -31.89 -41.78
C HIS A 69 12.43 -31.46 -40.32
N LEU A 70 13.64 -31.03 -39.98
CA LEU A 70 13.95 -30.54 -38.64
C LEU A 70 13.11 -29.32 -38.26
N ASP A 71 12.96 -28.36 -39.17
CA ASP A 71 12.18 -27.16 -38.93
C ASP A 71 10.70 -27.50 -38.70
N ARG A 72 10.12 -28.40 -39.53
CA ARG A 72 8.75 -28.87 -39.33
C ARG A 72 8.55 -29.56 -37.98
N ARG A 73 9.53 -30.37 -37.53
CA ARG A 73 9.48 -31.01 -36.20
C ARG A 73 9.48 -29.99 -35.07
N ARG A 74 10.39 -29.01 -35.10
CA ARG A 74 10.45 -27.93 -34.11
C ARG A 74 9.14 -27.13 -34.05
N VAL A 75 8.58 -26.80 -35.21
CA VAL A 75 7.29 -26.09 -35.29
C VAL A 75 6.16 -26.93 -34.70
N LEU A 76 6.14 -28.24 -34.95
CA LEU A 76 5.13 -29.13 -34.38
C LEU A 76 5.24 -29.20 -32.85
N GLU A 77 6.46 -29.37 -32.32
CA GLU A 77 6.74 -29.38 -30.87
C GLU A 77 6.32 -28.04 -30.23
N THR A 78 6.67 -26.92 -30.85
CA THR A 78 6.30 -25.58 -30.38
C THR A 78 4.78 -25.39 -30.38
N ARG A 79 4.08 -25.85 -31.42
CA ARG A 79 2.62 -25.79 -31.49
C ARG A 79 1.96 -26.65 -30.42
N ALA A 80 2.46 -27.85 -30.17
CA ALA A 80 1.96 -28.72 -29.12
C ALA A 80 2.14 -28.09 -27.73
N LEU A 81 3.32 -27.52 -27.47
CA LEU A 81 3.58 -26.78 -26.23
C LEU A 81 2.62 -25.58 -26.08
N ASN A 82 2.47 -24.77 -27.11
CA ASN A 82 1.59 -23.61 -27.07
C ASN A 82 0.12 -23.99 -26.87
N ALA A 83 -0.33 -25.08 -27.47
CA ALA A 83 -1.68 -25.60 -27.27
C ALA A 83 -1.90 -26.03 -25.82
N ALA A 84 -0.95 -26.77 -25.23
CA ALA A 84 -1.00 -27.20 -23.83
C ALA A 84 -0.96 -26.00 -22.86
N LEU A 85 -0.13 -25.00 -23.13
CA LEU A 85 -0.09 -23.75 -22.34
C LEU A 85 -1.40 -22.99 -22.43
N HIS A 86 -1.98 -22.88 -23.63
CA HIS A 86 -3.26 -22.22 -23.82
C HIS A 86 -4.38 -22.94 -23.05
N GLU A 87 -4.47 -24.26 -23.17
CA GLU A 87 -5.42 -25.09 -22.43
C GLU A 87 -5.26 -24.91 -20.90
N GLY A 88 -4.03 -24.98 -20.39
CA GLY A 88 -3.73 -24.73 -18.98
C GLY A 88 -4.16 -23.33 -18.53
N SER A 89 -3.92 -22.30 -19.36
CA SER A 89 -4.33 -20.92 -19.05
C SER A 89 -5.85 -20.75 -18.96
N VAL A 90 -6.60 -21.47 -19.80
CA VAL A 90 -8.07 -21.45 -19.79
C VAL A 90 -8.60 -22.08 -18.49
N TYR A 91 -8.04 -23.21 -18.08
CA TYR A 91 -8.44 -23.86 -16.83
C TYR A 91 -8.07 -23.04 -15.60
N GLU A 92 -6.89 -22.42 -15.58
CA GLU A 92 -6.46 -21.55 -14.49
C GLU A 92 -7.41 -20.35 -14.33
N TYR A 93 -7.83 -19.74 -15.45
CA TYR A 93 -8.82 -18.66 -15.44
C TYR A 93 -10.13 -19.09 -14.78
N TYR A 94 -10.73 -20.20 -15.22
CA TYR A 94 -11.98 -20.68 -14.63
C TYR A 94 -11.82 -21.12 -13.18
N ALA A 95 -10.70 -21.76 -12.83
CA ALA A 95 -10.39 -22.13 -11.46
C ALA A 95 -10.34 -20.90 -10.55
N SER A 96 -9.68 -19.83 -10.99
CA SER A 96 -9.57 -18.58 -10.22
C SER A 96 -10.95 -17.94 -9.95
N LEU A 97 -11.85 -17.95 -10.94
CA LEU A 97 -13.21 -17.44 -10.82
C LEU A 97 -14.05 -18.25 -9.82
N ILE A 98 -14.02 -19.57 -9.95
CA ILE A 98 -14.73 -20.49 -9.06
C ILE A 98 -14.24 -20.30 -7.63
N GLN A 99 -12.92 -20.25 -7.43
CA GLN A 99 -12.33 -20.07 -6.12
C GLN A 99 -12.65 -18.69 -5.52
N ALA A 100 -12.62 -17.61 -6.30
CA ALA A 100 -12.97 -16.27 -5.83
C ALA A 100 -14.44 -16.20 -5.39
N CYS A 101 -15.36 -16.76 -6.20
CA CYS A 101 -16.77 -16.87 -5.87
C CYS A 101 -16.98 -17.68 -4.57
N PHE A 102 -16.31 -18.83 -4.46
CA PHE A 102 -16.38 -19.68 -3.27
C PHE A 102 -15.83 -18.99 -2.03
N ARG A 103 -14.67 -18.34 -2.11
CA ARG A 103 -14.08 -17.57 -0.98
C ARG A 103 -15.05 -16.46 -0.53
N GLY A 104 -15.65 -15.74 -1.47
CA GLY A 104 -16.66 -14.72 -1.18
C GLY A 104 -17.91 -15.28 -0.50
N TYR A 105 -18.44 -16.40 -1.00
CA TYR A 105 -19.55 -17.13 -0.38
C TYR A 105 -19.20 -17.59 1.04
N TYR A 106 -18.04 -18.23 1.20
CA TYR A 106 -17.60 -18.81 2.46
C TYR A 106 -17.45 -17.75 3.56
N VAL A 107 -16.83 -16.62 3.24
CA VAL A 107 -16.68 -15.51 4.19
C VAL A 107 -18.04 -15.01 4.66
N ARG A 108 -18.99 -14.77 3.74
CA ARG A 108 -20.34 -14.27 4.10
C ARG A 108 -21.19 -15.28 4.85
N ARG A 109 -20.94 -16.58 4.68
CA ARG A 109 -21.74 -17.64 5.30
C ARG A 109 -21.20 -18.08 6.67
N TYR A 110 -19.88 -18.18 6.81
CA TYR A 110 -19.27 -18.87 7.96
C TYR A 110 -18.29 -18.02 8.78
N VAL A 111 -17.73 -16.94 8.22
CA VAL A 111 -16.70 -16.14 8.90
C VAL A 111 -17.26 -14.80 9.38
N ASP A 112 -17.99 -14.10 8.52
CA ASP A 112 -18.42 -12.74 8.74
C ASP A 112 -19.94 -12.61 8.92
N ASN A 113 -20.35 -12.23 10.13
CA ASN A 113 -21.72 -11.80 10.40
C ASN A 113 -21.81 -10.26 10.30
N PHE A 114 -22.25 -9.77 9.14
CA PHE A 114 -22.41 -8.35 8.86
C PHE A 114 -23.26 -7.62 9.91
N TYR A 115 -24.39 -8.21 10.30
CA TYR A 115 -25.32 -7.59 11.26
C TYR A 115 -24.72 -7.53 12.66
N ALA A 116 -24.03 -8.58 13.09
CA ALA A 116 -23.32 -8.59 14.37
C ALA A 116 -22.22 -7.52 14.40
N ARG A 117 -21.42 -7.39 13.33
CA ARG A 117 -20.41 -6.33 13.23
C ARG A 117 -21.03 -4.94 13.25
N ARG A 118 -22.10 -4.71 12.48
CA ARG A 118 -22.80 -3.42 12.45
C ARG A 118 -23.34 -3.05 13.83
N SER A 119 -23.96 -4.00 14.53
CA SER A 119 -24.45 -3.82 15.89
C SER A 119 -23.31 -3.45 16.85
N TYR A 120 -22.19 -4.18 16.78
CA TYR A 120 -21.00 -3.90 17.59
C TYR A 120 -20.46 -2.48 17.38
N VAL A 121 -20.30 -2.05 16.12
CA VAL A 121 -19.84 -0.70 15.80
C VAL A 121 -20.81 0.35 16.34
N GLN A 122 -22.12 0.15 16.15
CA GLN A 122 -23.13 1.08 16.66
C GLN A 122 -23.12 1.19 18.19
N MET A 123 -22.99 0.06 18.90
CA MET A 123 -22.88 0.06 20.35
C MET A 123 -21.61 0.75 20.84
N THR A 124 -20.50 0.56 20.14
CA THR A 124 -19.22 1.21 20.44
C THR A 124 -19.30 2.73 20.27
N VAL A 125 -19.95 3.19 19.18
CA VAL A 125 -20.18 4.63 18.95
C VAL A 125 -21.06 5.23 20.05
N LYS A 126 -22.18 4.58 20.39
CA LYS A 126 -23.06 5.04 21.49
C LYS A 126 -22.35 5.13 22.84
N ALA A 127 -21.52 4.13 23.17
CA ALA A 127 -20.73 4.15 24.39
C ALA A 127 -19.70 5.29 24.39
N SER A 128 -19.06 5.55 23.25
CA SER A 128 -18.10 6.65 23.10
C SER A 128 -18.78 8.02 23.22
N ASP A 129 -19.98 8.17 22.64
CA ASP A 129 -20.77 9.39 22.76
C ASP A 129 -21.19 9.66 24.21
N ALA A 130 -21.65 8.63 24.94
CA ALA A 130 -21.98 8.76 26.36
C ALA A 130 -20.78 9.17 27.22
N VAL A 131 -19.59 8.62 26.94
CA VAL A 131 -18.35 9.01 27.63
C VAL A 131 -17.99 10.46 27.33
N ARG A 132 -18.15 10.90 26.07
CA ARG A 132 -17.91 12.28 25.67
C ARG A 132 -18.88 13.25 26.36
N GLU A 133 -20.17 12.95 26.38
CA GLU A 133 -21.18 13.76 27.08
C GLU A 133 -20.87 13.86 28.58
N ALA A 134 -20.54 12.74 29.23
CA ALA A 134 -20.16 12.74 30.64
C ALA A 134 -18.89 13.57 30.90
N ALA A 135 -17.89 13.47 30.02
CA ALA A 135 -16.67 14.27 30.11
C ALA A 135 -16.94 15.77 29.93
N GLU A 136 -17.85 16.15 29.03
CA GLU A 136 -18.25 17.54 28.82
C GLU A 136 -18.97 18.12 30.05
N VAL A 137 -19.87 17.34 30.67
CA VAL A 137 -20.54 17.76 31.92
C VAL A 137 -19.53 17.94 33.05
N GLN A 138 -18.64 16.97 33.25
CA GLN A 138 -17.60 17.05 34.28
C GLN A 138 -16.63 18.22 34.03
N LEU A 139 -16.27 18.49 32.78
CA LEU A 139 -15.42 19.62 32.43
C LEU A 139 -16.09 20.94 32.78
N LYS A 140 -17.39 21.10 32.48
CA LYS A 140 -18.16 22.31 32.84
C LYS A 140 -18.21 22.48 34.35
N GLU A 141 -18.55 21.43 35.10
CA GLU A 141 -18.57 21.48 36.57
C GLU A 141 -17.19 21.84 37.14
N GLN A 142 -16.11 21.28 36.57
CA GLN A 142 -14.75 21.59 37.00
C GLN A 142 -14.41 23.05 36.72
N GLN A 143 -14.73 23.56 35.53
CA GLN A 143 -14.52 24.97 35.18
C GLN A 143 -15.28 25.92 36.10
N GLU A 144 -16.54 25.61 36.42
CA GLU A 144 -17.35 26.40 37.35
C GLU A 144 -16.78 26.37 38.77
N ARG A 145 -16.38 25.18 39.26
CA ARG A 145 -15.71 25.03 40.57
C ARG A 145 -14.41 25.85 40.60
N GLU A 146 -13.57 25.73 39.59
CA GLU A 146 -12.32 26.48 39.50
C GLU A 146 -12.56 28.00 39.41
N ALA A 147 -13.56 28.45 38.67
CA ALA A 147 -13.94 29.85 38.59
C ALA A 147 -14.45 30.38 39.95
N ALA A 148 -15.33 29.64 40.62
CA ALA A 148 -15.83 29.96 41.95
C ALA A 148 -14.70 29.98 43.00
N GLU A 149 -13.75 29.05 42.90
CA GLU A 149 -12.57 29.03 43.77
C GLU A 149 -11.64 30.22 43.53
N LYS A 150 -11.41 30.58 42.26
CA LYS A 150 -10.64 31.79 41.90
C LYS A 150 -11.29 33.03 42.49
N ILE A 151 -12.63 33.15 42.38
CA ILE A 151 -13.42 34.24 42.98
C ILE A 151 -13.28 34.24 44.50
N ARG A 152 -13.51 33.10 45.16
CA ARG A 152 -13.35 32.98 46.61
C ARG A 152 -11.94 33.34 47.08
N ARG A 153 -10.92 32.94 46.31
CA ARG A 153 -9.51 33.18 46.63
C ARG A 153 -9.14 34.66 46.48
N ARG A 154 -9.63 35.36 45.44
CA ARG A 154 -9.44 36.83 45.30
C ARG A 154 -10.15 37.55 46.45
N ASP A 155 -11.36 37.15 46.81
CA ASP A 155 -12.15 37.80 47.86
C ASP A 155 -11.50 37.61 49.24
N LEU A 156 -10.99 36.41 49.52
CA LEU A 156 -10.24 36.13 50.74
C LEU A 156 -8.92 36.92 50.79
N ARG A 157 -8.18 37.03 49.68
CA ARG A 157 -6.97 37.85 49.60
C ARG A 157 -7.28 39.32 49.84
N TYR A 158 -8.34 39.84 49.21
CA TYR A 158 -8.79 41.22 49.39
C TYR A 158 -9.17 41.48 50.85
N LYS A 159 -9.96 40.61 51.48
CA LYS A 159 -10.31 40.68 52.91
C LYS A 159 -9.07 40.68 53.83
N ARG A 160 -8.11 39.80 53.57
CA ARG A 160 -6.84 39.75 54.33
C ARG A 160 -5.99 41.02 54.16
N ALA A 161 -6.05 41.65 52.99
CA ALA A 161 -5.37 42.92 52.74
C ALA A 161 -6.07 44.07 53.48
N THR A 162 -7.40 44.17 53.38
CA THR A 162 -8.18 45.25 54.03
C THR A 162 -8.11 45.19 55.56
N GLU A 163 -8.06 43.99 56.15
CA GLU A 163 -7.85 43.79 57.59
C GLU A 163 -6.61 44.53 58.14
N LYS A 164 -5.56 44.69 57.32
CA LYS A 164 -4.31 45.37 57.72
C LYS A 164 -4.31 46.88 57.48
N LEU A 165 -5.30 47.42 56.77
CA LEU A 165 -5.28 48.81 56.27
C LEU A 165 -6.13 49.79 57.12
N HIS A 166 -6.62 49.37 58.29
CA HIS A 166 -7.50 50.19 59.13
C HIS A 166 -6.93 51.56 59.54
N TYR A 167 -5.60 51.72 59.54
CA TYR A 167 -4.93 52.97 59.87
C TYR A 167 -5.03 54.05 58.77
N ILE A 168 -5.44 53.68 57.55
CA ILE A 168 -5.59 54.60 56.40
C ILE A 168 -7.06 55.10 56.28
N THR A 169 -7.96 54.59 57.12
CA THR A 169 -9.38 54.94 57.12
C THR A 169 -9.63 56.31 57.75
N SER A 170 -10.61 57.06 57.26
CA SER A 170 -10.99 58.34 57.86
C SER A 170 -11.39 58.16 59.32
N THR A 171 -10.93 59.07 60.16
CA THR A 171 -11.48 59.26 61.51
C THR A 171 -12.57 60.33 61.47
N LEU A 172 -13.24 60.58 62.60
CA LEU A 172 -14.25 61.65 62.71
C LEU A 172 -13.69 63.04 62.33
N ASN A 173 -12.40 63.28 62.57
CA ASN A 173 -11.78 64.60 62.42
C ASN A 173 -10.83 64.71 61.23
N CYS A 174 -10.32 63.59 60.68
CA CYS A 174 -9.42 63.58 59.52
C CYS A 174 -9.91 62.61 58.44
N GLY A 175 -10.08 63.10 57.21
CA GLY A 175 -10.41 62.28 56.04
C GLY A 175 -9.28 61.30 55.68
N GLY A 176 -9.63 60.06 55.33
CA GLY A 176 -8.68 59.08 54.84
C GLY A 176 -8.30 59.34 53.38
N ILE A 177 -7.22 58.73 52.89
CA ILE A 177 -6.72 58.91 51.50
C ILE A 177 -7.79 58.52 50.46
N TYR A 178 -8.70 57.61 50.83
CA TYR A 178 -9.76 57.14 49.94
C TYR A 178 -11.00 58.07 49.90
N LYS A 179 -11.11 59.08 50.78
CA LYS A 179 -12.16 60.11 50.72
C LYS A 179 -11.69 61.28 49.84
N ARG A 180 -12.14 61.33 48.58
CA ARG A 180 -11.88 62.49 47.72
C ARG A 180 -12.77 63.67 48.15
N PRO A 181 -12.23 64.90 48.28
CA PRO A 181 -12.98 66.08 48.74
C PRO A 181 -14.16 66.51 47.86
N THR A 182 -14.18 66.12 46.59
CA THR A 182 -15.20 66.48 45.61
C THR A 182 -15.39 65.29 44.67
N ASP A 183 -16.42 64.47 44.91
CA ASP A 183 -17.26 63.80 43.89
C ASP A 183 -17.97 62.52 44.41
N ILE A 184 -19.23 62.39 43.92
CA ILE A 184 -20.38 61.57 44.34
C ILE A 184 -20.23 60.04 44.17
N SER A 185 -19.04 59.53 43.85
CA SER A 185 -18.80 58.09 43.76
C SER A 185 -17.46 57.80 44.40
N SER A 186 -17.46 57.63 45.72
CA SER A 186 -16.30 57.30 46.53
C SER A 186 -15.66 55.98 46.06
N ALA A 187 -14.79 56.09 45.06
CA ALA A 187 -13.95 55.04 44.47
C ALA A 187 -14.56 53.64 44.60
N THR A 188 -15.63 53.36 43.86
CA THR A 188 -16.19 52.02 43.72
C THR A 188 -15.06 51.05 43.40
N THR A 189 -14.83 50.07 44.28
CA THR A 189 -13.81 49.03 44.08
C THR A 189 -14.13 48.18 42.86
N ILE A 190 -13.19 47.33 42.47
CA ILE A 190 -13.41 46.20 41.53
C ILE A 190 -14.67 45.37 41.92
N TYR A 191 -15.12 45.44 43.18
CA TYR A 191 -16.26 44.68 43.72
C TYR A 191 -17.55 45.48 43.90
N GLY A 192 -17.62 46.75 43.46
CA GLY A 192 -18.86 47.54 43.57
C GLY A 192 -19.08 48.22 44.93
N THR A 193 -18.21 47.99 45.91
CA THR A 193 -18.25 48.58 47.26
C THR A 193 -17.23 49.71 47.42
N CYS A 194 -17.47 50.67 48.30
CA CYS A 194 -16.47 51.70 48.63
C CYS A 194 -15.28 51.06 49.34
N VAL A 195 -14.05 51.35 48.87
CA VAL A 195 -12.80 50.82 49.47
C VAL A 195 -12.76 51.05 50.98
N GLU A 196 -13.18 52.23 51.41
CA GLU A 196 -13.10 52.65 52.80
C GLU A 196 -14.07 51.88 53.72
N ASP A 197 -15.27 51.56 53.23
CA ASP A 197 -16.26 50.77 53.96
C ASP A 197 -15.79 49.31 54.11
N ASP A 198 -15.15 48.76 53.08
CA ASP A 198 -14.55 47.43 53.14
C ASP A 198 -13.43 47.33 54.19
N ILE A 199 -12.59 48.36 54.29
CA ILE A 199 -11.54 48.44 55.32
C ILE A 199 -12.15 48.56 56.71
N ARG A 200 -13.19 49.40 56.86
CA ARG A 200 -13.89 49.57 58.13
C ARG A 200 -14.53 48.27 58.61
N ASN A 201 -15.24 47.58 57.72
CA ASN A 201 -15.90 46.29 58.00
C ASN A 201 -14.90 45.12 58.16
N GLY A 202 -13.74 45.21 57.51
CA GLY A 202 -12.65 44.25 57.67
C GLY A 202 -11.93 44.38 59.01
N SER A 203 -11.94 45.57 59.62
CA SER A 203 -11.21 45.82 60.86
C SER A 203 -11.67 44.91 62.01
N LYS A 204 -10.72 44.46 62.84
CA LYS A 204 -10.99 43.59 64.01
C LYS A 204 -11.97 44.23 64.99
N ALA A 205 -12.01 45.57 65.07
CA ALA A 205 -12.86 46.31 65.99
C ALA A 205 -14.36 46.10 65.70
N VAL A 206 -14.77 46.14 64.42
CA VAL A 206 -16.18 45.92 64.01
C VAL A 206 -16.58 44.46 64.17
N ARG A 207 -15.67 43.52 63.92
CA ARG A 207 -15.95 42.09 64.09
C ARG A 207 -15.94 41.62 65.54
N ARG A 208 -15.39 42.41 66.47
CA ARG A 208 -15.21 42.02 67.87
C ARG A 208 -16.52 41.58 68.56
N PRO A 209 -17.65 42.31 68.46
CA PRO A 209 -18.90 41.89 69.09
C PRO A 209 -19.47 40.59 68.50
N GLN A 210 -19.34 40.40 67.18
CA GLN A 210 -19.76 39.17 66.49
C GLN A 210 -18.88 37.98 66.88
N LEU A 211 -17.58 38.20 67.05
CA LEU A 211 -16.64 37.18 67.47
C LEU A 211 -16.87 36.81 68.94
N GLU A 212 -17.18 37.78 69.79
CA GLU A 212 -17.56 37.58 71.19
C GLU A 212 -18.88 36.80 71.33
N THR A 213 -19.91 37.09 70.53
CA THR A 213 -21.14 36.29 70.53
C THR A 213 -20.88 34.87 70.03
N THR A 214 -20.06 34.70 69.00
CA THR A 214 -19.69 33.38 68.48
C THR A 214 -18.90 32.56 69.51
N VAL A 215 -17.91 33.18 70.18
CA VAL A 215 -17.14 32.54 71.26
C VAL A 215 -18.03 32.24 72.46
N ARG A 216 -18.90 33.16 72.88
CA ARG A 216 -19.87 32.94 73.96
C ARG A 216 -20.82 31.79 73.63
N ASN A 217 -21.28 31.68 72.39
CA ASN A 217 -22.14 30.58 71.94
C ASN A 217 -21.38 29.25 71.87
N ARG A 218 -20.12 29.24 71.38
CA ARG A 218 -19.25 28.06 71.44
C ARG A 218 -18.96 27.62 72.87
N LEU A 219 -18.71 28.55 73.79
CA LEU A 219 -18.53 28.26 75.22
C LEU A 219 -19.81 27.73 75.85
N LYS A 220 -20.99 28.30 75.53
CA LYS A 220 -22.28 27.75 75.96
C LYS A 220 -22.46 26.32 75.47
N MET A 221 -22.24 26.05 74.17
CA MET A 221 -22.37 24.71 73.61
C MET A 221 -21.35 23.73 74.18
N ALA A 222 -20.10 24.15 74.37
CA ALA A 222 -19.07 23.37 75.06
C ALA A 222 -19.43 23.09 76.52
N SER A 223 -20.03 24.06 77.24
CA SER A 223 -20.50 23.86 78.62
C SER A 223 -21.70 22.92 78.70
N VAL A 224 -22.60 22.95 77.70
CA VAL A 224 -23.73 22.03 77.57
C VAL A 224 -23.21 20.62 77.27
N SER A 225 -22.26 20.46 76.35
CA SER A 225 -21.61 19.18 76.09
C SER A 225 -20.83 18.65 77.30
N ALA A 226 -20.08 19.50 78.01
CA ALA A 226 -19.37 19.12 79.23
C ALA A 226 -20.31 18.76 80.40
N ARG A 227 -21.48 19.39 80.49
CA ARG A 227 -22.53 19.03 81.48
C ARG A 227 -23.26 17.74 81.11
N LYS A 228 -23.37 17.45 79.80
CA LYS A 228 -23.82 16.16 79.28
C LYS A 228 -22.82 15.03 79.59
N GLU A 229 -21.51 15.30 79.52
CA GLU A 229 -20.45 14.37 79.96
C GLU A 229 -20.42 14.15 81.49
N ARG A 230 -20.75 15.16 82.31
CA ARG A 230 -20.83 15.03 83.79
C ARG A 230 -22.13 14.41 84.34
N GLY A 231 -23.06 13.96 83.48
CA GLY A 231 -24.16 13.07 83.87
C GLY A 231 -25.29 13.69 84.71
N GLU A 232 -25.46 15.01 84.70
CA GLU A 232 -26.47 15.69 85.52
C GLU A 232 -27.79 15.94 84.74
N TRP A 233 -28.53 14.86 84.42
CA TRP A 233 -29.98 14.89 84.21
C TRP A 233 -30.56 13.55 84.69
N GLY A 234 -31.28 13.63 85.81
CA GLY A 234 -31.92 12.51 86.49
C GLY A 234 -33.30 12.14 85.95
N ARG A 235 -33.61 10.86 86.19
CA ARG A 235 -34.88 10.11 86.06
C ARG A 235 -35.28 9.61 84.66
N ARG A 236 -34.96 8.33 84.47
CA ARG A 236 -35.53 7.33 83.54
C ARG A 236 -36.74 6.65 84.20
N PRO A 237 -37.81 6.31 83.44
CA PRO A 237 -38.18 4.90 83.27
C PRO A 237 -38.65 4.61 81.81
N PRO A 238 -39.11 3.40 81.46
CA PRO A 238 -38.40 2.39 80.66
C PRO A 238 -38.83 2.38 79.18
N ALA A 239 -37.92 2.12 78.25
CA ALA A 239 -37.75 0.83 77.56
C ALA A 239 -39.02 0.29 76.83
N SER A 240 -39.16 0.67 75.57
CA SER A 240 -39.57 -0.26 74.51
C SER A 240 -38.46 -0.27 73.47
N GLN A 241 -37.83 -1.43 73.40
CA GLN A 241 -36.92 -1.84 72.34
C GLN A 241 -37.71 -1.89 71.05
N ASP A 242 -37.18 -1.31 69.97
CA ASP A 242 -37.17 -1.99 68.69
C ASP A 242 -35.84 -1.68 68.02
N LEU A 243 -35.01 -2.70 68.08
CA LEU A 243 -33.63 -2.78 67.64
C LEU A 243 -33.66 -3.57 66.34
N GLN A 244 -33.58 -2.90 65.19
CA GLN A 244 -33.23 -3.57 63.93
C GLN A 244 -32.06 -2.82 63.28
N GLN A 245 -30.88 -3.21 63.76
CA GLN A 245 -29.71 -3.59 62.98
C GLN A 245 -29.47 -2.84 61.67
N ALA A 246 -28.69 -1.76 61.79
CA ALA A 246 -27.80 -1.29 60.74
C ALA A 246 -26.37 -1.76 61.07
N GLY A 247 -25.99 -2.91 60.53
CA GLY A 247 -24.59 -3.29 60.28
C GLY A 247 -24.50 -3.58 58.78
N GLY A 248 -23.61 -2.99 57.99
CA GLY A 248 -22.31 -2.45 58.33
C GLY A 248 -21.27 -3.57 58.38
N ASP A 249 -20.99 -4.19 57.23
CA ASP A 249 -19.74 -4.86 56.84
C ASP A 249 -19.98 -5.59 55.50
N THR A 250 -19.09 -5.63 54.51
CA THR A 250 -17.65 -5.44 54.45
C THR A 250 -17.32 -4.86 53.06
N GLY A 251 -16.91 -3.60 53.01
CA GLY A 251 -16.28 -3.02 51.83
C GLY A 251 -14.79 -3.37 51.87
N GLU A 252 -14.45 -4.56 51.39
CA GLU A 252 -13.06 -4.97 51.20
C GLU A 252 -12.48 -4.13 50.06
N LYS A 253 -11.89 -2.99 50.44
CA LYS A 253 -11.06 -2.13 49.59
C LYS A 253 -9.81 -2.91 49.21
N THR A 254 -9.94 -3.81 48.24
CA THR A 254 -8.78 -4.20 47.45
C THR A 254 -8.43 -2.98 46.61
N ASP A 255 -7.21 -2.49 46.82
CA ASP A 255 -6.52 -1.53 45.98
C ASP A 255 -6.59 -2.07 44.54
N SER A 256 -7.65 -1.69 43.83
CA SER A 256 -7.86 -1.99 42.42
C SER A 256 -6.90 -1.10 41.63
N MET A 257 -5.63 -1.44 41.76
CA MET A 257 -4.59 -1.19 40.79
C MET A 257 -5.18 -1.68 39.46
N MET A 258 -5.67 -0.75 38.65
CA MET A 258 -6.24 -1.05 37.34
C MET A 258 -5.12 -1.60 36.46
N TYR A 259 -4.90 -2.90 36.52
CA TYR A 259 -4.17 -3.59 35.48
C TYR A 259 -5.06 -3.48 34.24
N PHE A 260 -4.65 -2.65 33.29
CA PHE A 260 -5.17 -2.68 31.95
C PHE A 260 -4.71 -4.02 31.35
N THR A 261 -5.41 -5.11 31.67
CA THR A 261 -5.12 -6.39 31.04
C THR A 261 -5.40 -6.21 29.56
N VAL A 262 -4.31 -6.19 28.78
CA VAL A 262 -4.30 -6.16 27.31
C VAL A 262 -4.83 -7.50 26.77
N THR A 263 -5.99 -7.93 27.26
CA THR A 263 -6.74 -9.09 26.77
C THR A 263 -7.95 -8.62 25.95
N SER A 264 -8.37 -7.36 26.10
CA SER A 264 -9.42 -6.70 25.30
C SER A 264 -8.88 -5.86 24.14
N GLY A 265 -7.62 -6.06 23.74
CA GLY A 265 -7.09 -5.47 22.51
C GLY A 265 -7.98 -5.86 21.33
N ALA A 266 -8.35 -4.89 20.50
CA ALA A 266 -9.32 -4.97 19.39
C ALA A 266 -9.05 -6.08 18.33
N TRP A 267 -7.99 -6.86 18.51
CA TRP A 267 -7.53 -7.92 17.61
C TRP A 267 -7.58 -9.32 18.23
N ASN A 268 -7.91 -9.49 19.52
CA ASN A 268 -8.08 -10.82 20.12
C ASN A 268 -9.53 -11.33 19.95
N ARG A 269 -9.79 -12.00 18.81
CA ARG A 269 -11.06 -12.71 18.51
C ARG A 269 -11.17 -14.09 19.16
N SER A 270 -10.32 -14.44 20.13
CA SER A 270 -10.27 -15.78 20.72
C SER A 270 -11.36 -16.05 21.78
N GLY A 271 -12.10 -15.03 22.23
CA GLY A 271 -13.09 -15.17 23.31
C GLY A 271 -14.53 -15.47 22.91
N VAL A 272 -14.90 -15.41 21.62
CA VAL A 272 -16.28 -15.62 21.18
C VAL A 272 -16.44 -17.05 20.67
N LYS A 273 -17.14 -17.89 21.45
CA LYS A 273 -17.53 -19.25 21.04
C LYS A 273 -18.21 -19.20 19.66
N GLY A 274 -17.63 -19.86 18.67
CA GLY A 274 -18.15 -19.94 17.30
C GLY A 274 -17.59 -18.92 16.31
N CYS A 275 -16.65 -18.04 16.70
CA CYS A 275 -16.08 -17.02 15.80
C CYS A 275 -14.55 -16.92 15.80
N SER A 276 -13.83 -17.90 16.34
CA SER A 276 -12.39 -18.03 16.12
C SER A 276 -12.15 -18.69 14.76
N LEU A 277 -11.48 -18.00 13.84
CA LEU A 277 -10.89 -18.66 12.67
C LEU A 277 -10.02 -19.84 13.18
N PRO A 278 -10.06 -21.01 12.52
CA PRO A 278 -9.17 -22.10 12.89
C PRO A 278 -7.72 -21.59 12.80
N PRO A 279 -6.84 -21.94 13.76
CA PRO A 279 -5.45 -21.57 13.68
C PRO A 279 -4.89 -22.08 12.34
N ILE A 280 -4.18 -21.22 11.63
CA ILE A 280 -3.38 -21.62 10.47
C ILE A 280 -2.37 -22.63 11.02
N ARG A 281 -2.64 -23.93 10.84
CA ARG A 281 -1.61 -24.95 10.99
C ARG A 281 -0.58 -24.60 9.93
N GLY A 282 0.51 -23.98 10.37
CA GLY A 282 1.70 -23.86 9.54
C GLY A 282 2.07 -25.27 9.08
N PRO A 283 2.30 -25.50 7.78
CA PRO A 283 2.94 -26.74 7.36
C PRO A 283 4.33 -26.71 8.00
N ASP A 284 4.70 -27.83 8.62
CA ASP A 284 6.06 -28.07 9.05
C ASP A 284 7.01 -27.68 7.91
N GLU A 285 7.80 -26.66 8.18
CA GLU A 285 9.13 -26.35 7.64
C GLU A 285 9.52 -27.09 6.35
N VAL A 286 8.93 -26.71 5.20
CA VAL A 286 9.56 -26.93 3.89
C VAL A 286 9.25 -25.75 2.97
N ASP A 287 10.30 -24.95 2.72
CA ASP A 287 10.48 -23.99 1.64
C ASP A 287 9.31 -23.03 1.33
N ALA A 288 9.31 -21.90 2.04
CA ALA A 288 8.52 -20.73 1.70
C ALA A 288 8.93 -20.14 0.34
N VAL A 289 8.31 -20.63 -0.74
CA VAL A 289 8.32 -19.95 -2.03
C VAL A 289 7.56 -18.64 -1.87
N LYS A 290 8.30 -17.53 -1.92
CA LYS A 290 7.75 -16.16 -1.95
C LYS A 290 6.98 -15.95 -3.25
N CYS A 291 5.70 -16.33 -3.27
CA CYS A 291 4.80 -15.91 -4.33
C CYS A 291 4.33 -14.49 -3.99
N ASN A 292 4.74 -13.50 -4.79
CA ASN A 292 4.20 -12.15 -4.75
C ASN A 292 2.72 -12.20 -5.18
N VAL A 293 1.82 -12.46 -4.24
CA VAL A 293 0.38 -12.41 -4.49
C VAL A 293 -0.03 -10.95 -4.58
N VAL A 294 -0.12 -10.44 -5.79
CA VAL A 294 -0.78 -9.17 -6.07
C VAL A 294 -2.29 -9.38 -5.83
N SER A 295 -2.81 -8.84 -4.73
CA SER A 295 -4.23 -8.79 -4.48
C SER A 295 -4.87 -7.71 -5.36
N HIS A 296 -5.72 -8.07 -6.32
CA HIS A 296 -6.67 -7.12 -6.88
C HIS A 296 -8.10 -7.65 -6.75
N CYS A 297 -8.94 -6.73 -6.27
CA CYS A 297 -10.28 -6.91 -5.80
C CYS A 297 -11.26 -7.27 -6.91
N CYS A 298 -12.36 -7.91 -6.50
CA CYS A 298 -13.61 -7.92 -7.21
C CYS A 298 -14.01 -6.50 -7.61
N ILE A 299 -14.28 -6.26 -8.90
CA ILE A 299 -15.35 -5.42 -9.47
C ILE A 299 -15.08 -5.32 -10.98
N GLU A 300 -16.08 -5.78 -11.73
CA GLU A 300 -16.63 -5.34 -13.02
C GLU A 300 -15.68 -4.73 -14.08
N ASP A 301 -15.86 -5.23 -15.31
CA ASP A 301 -15.34 -4.72 -16.58
C ASP A 301 -13.87 -5.02 -16.90
N PHE A 302 -13.55 -6.30 -17.14
CA PHE A 302 -12.29 -6.63 -17.82
C PHE A 302 -12.40 -6.32 -19.31
N LEU A 303 -11.99 -5.10 -19.66
CA LEU A 303 -11.10 -4.90 -20.80
C LEU A 303 -10.07 -6.02 -20.73
N SER A 304 -10.04 -6.84 -21.79
CA SER A 304 -9.13 -7.95 -21.95
C SER A 304 -7.75 -7.60 -21.37
N THR A 305 -7.20 -8.44 -20.51
CA THR A 305 -5.80 -8.35 -20.05
C THR A 305 -4.79 -8.49 -21.21
N TYR A 306 -5.28 -8.59 -22.46
CA TYR A 306 -4.55 -8.11 -23.63
C TYR A 306 -4.26 -6.62 -23.48
N ASP A 307 -3.12 -6.34 -22.88
CA ASP A 307 -2.49 -5.02 -22.89
C ASP A 307 -2.15 -4.64 -24.34
N GLU A 308 -3.14 -4.08 -25.04
CA GLU A 308 -2.99 -3.63 -26.43
C GLU A 308 -1.86 -2.62 -26.57
N GLU A 309 -1.60 -1.84 -25.52
CA GLU A 309 -0.50 -0.88 -25.48
C GLU A 309 0.84 -1.59 -25.49
N LYS A 310 1.01 -2.63 -24.68
CA LYS A 310 2.22 -3.46 -24.70
C LYS A 310 2.47 -4.07 -26.09
N LEU A 311 1.44 -4.62 -26.73
CA LEU A 311 1.55 -5.17 -28.10
C LEU A 311 1.87 -4.08 -29.14
N LYS A 312 1.29 -2.89 -29.02
CA LYS A 312 1.61 -1.74 -29.87
C LYS A 312 3.07 -1.30 -29.69
N ILE A 313 3.56 -1.30 -28.45
CA ILE A 313 4.96 -1.01 -28.12
C ILE A 313 5.88 -2.08 -28.72
N GLU A 314 5.61 -3.37 -28.50
CA GLU A 314 6.40 -4.47 -29.09
C GLU A 314 6.44 -4.39 -30.62
N ARG A 315 5.29 -4.19 -31.29
CA ARG A 315 5.25 -3.98 -32.75
C ARG A 315 6.03 -2.75 -33.20
N SER A 316 6.06 -1.69 -32.40
CA SER A 316 6.81 -0.47 -32.72
C SER A 316 8.32 -0.65 -32.52
N VAL A 317 8.72 -1.45 -31.53
CA VAL A 317 10.12 -1.84 -31.29
C VAL A 317 10.58 -2.72 -32.43
N ASP A 318 9.82 -3.75 -32.79
CA ASP A 318 10.11 -4.61 -33.95
C ASP A 318 10.23 -3.78 -35.24
N LYS A 319 9.31 -2.84 -35.49
CA LYS A 319 9.39 -1.94 -36.65
C LYS A 319 10.66 -1.08 -36.62
N LYS A 320 11.02 -0.52 -35.46
CA LYS A 320 12.26 0.27 -35.31
C LYS A 320 13.50 -0.58 -35.47
N GLU A 321 13.53 -1.81 -34.95
CA GLU A 321 14.62 -2.76 -35.12
C GLU A 321 14.77 -3.19 -36.58
N ILE A 322 13.66 -3.50 -37.25
CA ILE A 322 13.61 -3.78 -38.70
C ILE A 322 14.14 -2.56 -39.47
N GLU A 323 13.66 -1.35 -39.17
CA GLU A 323 14.17 -0.13 -39.80
C GLU A 323 15.65 0.12 -39.52
N LEU A 324 16.16 -0.13 -38.31
CA LEU A 324 17.57 0.01 -37.96
C LEU A 324 18.44 -1.03 -38.68
N ALA A 325 17.97 -2.27 -38.79
CA ALA A 325 18.61 -3.33 -39.54
C ALA A 325 18.69 -2.97 -41.04
N HIS A 326 17.63 -2.38 -41.59
CA HIS A 326 17.57 -2.00 -43.00
C HIS A 326 18.21 -0.64 -43.33
N LYS A 327 18.28 0.32 -42.39
CA LYS A 327 18.89 1.65 -42.63
C LYS A 327 20.39 1.61 -42.95
N LYS A 328 21.09 0.50 -42.67
CA LYS A 328 22.49 0.30 -43.07
C LYS A 328 22.68 -0.48 -44.37
N GLN A 329 21.62 -1.03 -44.97
CA GLN A 329 21.69 -1.81 -46.20
C GLN A 329 20.80 -1.15 -47.26
N ARG A 330 21.42 -0.33 -48.12
CA ARG A 330 20.76 0.21 -49.31
C ARG A 330 20.32 -0.97 -50.17
N PHE A 331 19.02 -1.16 -50.32
CA PHE A 331 18.45 -2.21 -51.16
C PHE A 331 18.84 -1.95 -52.62
N THR A 332 19.95 -2.54 -53.08
CA THR A 332 20.25 -2.66 -54.50
C THR A 332 19.55 -3.92 -55.00
N VAL A 333 18.41 -3.75 -55.67
CA VAL A 333 17.92 -4.78 -56.58
C VAL A 333 18.95 -4.86 -57.69
N SER A 334 19.78 -5.90 -57.69
CA SER A 334 20.48 -6.27 -58.91
C SER A 334 19.40 -6.65 -59.92
N ALA A 335 19.10 -5.76 -60.85
CA ALA A 335 18.37 -6.11 -62.05
C ALA A 335 19.18 -7.21 -62.74
N SER A 336 18.77 -8.46 -62.57
CA SER A 336 19.25 -9.56 -63.40
C SER A 336 18.81 -9.20 -64.82
N ALA A 337 19.79 -8.83 -65.63
CA ALA A 337 19.64 -8.50 -67.04
C ALA A 337 18.79 -9.58 -67.73
N SER A 338 17.62 -9.15 -68.20
CA SER A 338 16.87 -9.85 -69.22
C SER A 338 17.70 -9.81 -70.51
N LEU A 339 18.36 -10.91 -70.82
CA LEU A 339 18.81 -11.26 -72.18
C LEU A 339 18.49 -12.73 -72.40
#